data_AF-A0A962D7H1-F1
#
_entry.id   AF-A0A962D7H1-F1
#
_cell.length_a   1.000
_cell.length_b   1.000
_cell.length_c   1.000
_cell.angle_alpha   90.00
_cell.angle_beta   90.00
_cell.angle_gamma   90.00
#
_symmetry.space_group_name_H-M   'P 1'
#
loop_
_entity.id
_entity.type
_entity.pdbx_description
1 polymer ?
#
loop_
_entity_poly.entity_id
_entity_poly.type
_entity_poly.pdbx_seq_one_letter_code
_entity_poly.pdbx_strand_id
1 'polypeptide(L)'
;GLARSTDIAHRPEFAGRSVAWEAGQDWLAADLDWRELQALRCREPWPQRLQAFDGRYRILRLTDLLDLAQTESLRRDRPILVYPETKHPAWHRARGLDFVIALSDLCRDRGLRGPNAPVWWQSFEWDVLDALR
;
A
#
# COMPACT_ATOMS: atom_id res chain seq x y z
N GLY A 1 -1.54 -11.53 4.42
CA GLY A 1 -1.41 -11.44 2.96
C GLY A 1 -2.70 -10.89 2.36
N LEU A 2 -2.92 -11.17 1.08
CA LEU A 2 -3.96 -10.59 0.24
C LEU A 2 -5.31 -11.33 0.28
N ALA A 3 -5.36 -12.56 0.81
CA ALA A 3 -6.53 -13.43 0.72
C ALA A 3 -7.82 -12.81 1.29
N ARG A 4 -7.69 -12.04 2.38
CA ARG A 4 -8.85 -11.48 3.10
C ARG A 4 -9.37 -10.17 2.50
N SER A 5 -8.48 -9.36 1.95
CA SER A 5 -8.78 -7.98 1.49
C SER A 5 -8.88 -7.86 -0.03
N THR A 6 -8.69 -8.96 -0.76
CA THR A 6 -8.82 -9.00 -2.22
C THR A 6 -9.55 -10.26 -2.68
N ASP A 7 -9.83 -10.35 -3.98
CA ASP A 7 -10.41 -11.53 -4.61
C ASP A 7 -9.38 -12.61 -4.99
N ILE A 8 -8.09 -12.45 -4.66
CA ILE A 8 -6.99 -13.33 -5.10
C ILE A 8 -7.23 -14.82 -4.83
N ALA A 9 -7.86 -15.17 -3.70
CA ALA A 9 -8.13 -16.55 -3.35
C ALA A 9 -9.16 -17.24 -4.29
N HIS A 10 -9.91 -16.46 -5.08
CA HIS A 10 -10.89 -16.95 -6.06
C HIS A 10 -10.36 -16.92 -7.50
N ARG A 11 -9.07 -16.60 -7.70
CA ARG A 11 -8.44 -16.46 -9.00
C ARG A 11 -7.61 -17.70 -9.34
N PRO A 12 -8.02 -18.53 -10.32
CA PRO A 12 -7.31 -19.76 -10.67
C PRO A 12 -5.85 -19.53 -11.04
N GLU A 13 -5.54 -18.41 -11.69
CA GLU A 13 -4.18 -18.02 -12.09
C GLU A 13 -3.22 -17.83 -10.90
N PHE A 14 -3.74 -17.62 -9.68
CA PHE A 14 -2.93 -17.46 -8.47
C PHE A 14 -3.00 -18.69 -7.54
N ALA A 15 -3.78 -19.73 -7.83
CA ALA A 15 -4.04 -20.85 -6.90
C ALA A 15 -2.77 -21.54 -6.38
N GLY A 16 -1.73 -21.68 -7.21
CA GLY A 16 -0.45 -22.31 -6.85
C GLY A 16 0.59 -21.35 -6.23
N ARG A 17 0.22 -20.10 -5.93
CA ARG A 17 1.15 -19.06 -5.45
C ARG A 17 0.97 -18.68 -3.99
N SER A 18 0.09 -19.37 -3.26
CA SER A 18 0.01 -19.19 -1.82
C SER A 18 1.23 -19.78 -1.13
N VAL A 19 1.64 -19.17 -0.03
CA VAL A 19 2.72 -19.64 0.82
C VAL A 19 2.22 -19.79 2.26
N ALA A 20 2.92 -20.59 3.05
CA ALA A 20 2.67 -20.64 4.48
C ALA A 20 2.99 -19.26 5.11
N TRP A 21 2.04 -18.75 5.87
CA TRP A 21 2.09 -17.46 6.54
C TRP A 21 1.46 -17.56 7.93
N GLU A 22 1.49 -16.47 8.70
CA GLU A 22 1.11 -16.40 10.12
C GLU A 22 -0.20 -17.13 10.49
N ALA A 23 -1.22 -17.04 9.63
CA ALA A 23 -2.56 -17.59 9.89
C ALA A 23 -2.94 -18.75 8.94
N GLY A 24 -1.95 -19.39 8.31
CA GLY A 24 -2.16 -20.45 7.31
C GLY A 24 -1.64 -20.06 5.94
N GLN A 25 -2.28 -20.53 4.86
CA GLN A 25 -1.87 -20.20 3.49
C GLN A 25 -2.36 -18.80 3.09
N ASP A 26 -1.48 -17.99 2.49
CA ASP A 26 -1.84 -16.67 1.98
C ASP A 26 -0.96 -16.26 0.79
N TRP A 27 -1.35 -15.21 0.09
CA TRP A 27 -0.58 -14.60 -1.00
C TRP A 27 0.08 -13.32 -0.49
N LEU A 28 1.40 -13.23 -0.62
CA LEU A 28 2.13 -12.06 -0.19
C LEU A 28 2.20 -11.06 -1.34
N ALA A 29 1.88 -9.79 -1.08
CA ALA A 29 1.98 -8.74 -2.10
C ALA A 29 3.40 -8.62 -2.68
N ALA A 30 4.42 -8.93 -1.88
CA ALA A 30 5.82 -8.92 -2.27
C ALA A 30 6.20 -10.00 -3.29
N ASP A 31 5.35 -11.00 -3.53
CA ASP A 31 5.57 -12.06 -4.53
C ASP A 31 4.86 -11.77 -5.86
N LEU A 32 4.15 -10.63 -5.98
CA LEU A 32 3.38 -10.24 -7.16
C LEU A 32 3.97 -9.01 -7.82
N ASP A 33 3.87 -8.94 -9.14
CA ASP A 33 4.17 -7.70 -9.86
C ASP A 33 2.99 -6.71 -9.81
N TRP A 34 3.23 -5.48 -10.26
CA TRP A 34 2.17 -4.47 -10.26
C TRP A 34 0.97 -4.84 -11.15
N ARG A 35 1.19 -5.43 -12.33
CA ARG A 35 0.09 -5.76 -13.26
C ARG A 35 -0.83 -6.79 -12.60
N GLU A 36 -0.26 -7.74 -11.88
CA GLU A 36 -0.98 -8.72 -11.09
C GLU A 36 -1.77 -8.07 -9.95
N LEU A 37 -1.13 -7.22 -9.14
CA LEU A 37 -1.81 -6.48 -8.07
C LEU A 37 -2.95 -5.59 -8.58
N GLN A 38 -2.77 -4.94 -9.74
CA GLN A 38 -3.78 -4.09 -10.35
C GLN A 38 -4.96 -4.89 -10.93
N ALA A 39 -4.78 -6.16 -11.27
CA ALA A 39 -5.85 -7.01 -11.79
C ALA A 39 -6.87 -7.40 -10.70
N LEU A 40 -6.42 -7.45 -9.44
CA LEU A 40 -7.24 -7.82 -8.29
C LEU A 40 -8.37 -6.81 -8.02
N ARG A 41 -9.37 -7.27 -7.26
CA ARG A 41 -10.42 -6.42 -6.71
C ARG A 41 -10.41 -6.46 -5.19
N CYS A 42 -10.49 -5.29 -4.60
CA CYS A 42 -10.53 -5.12 -3.15
C CYS A 42 -11.89 -5.61 -2.60
N ARG A 43 -11.86 -6.11 -1.37
CA ARG A 43 -13.03 -6.49 -0.57
C ARG A 43 -12.83 -6.14 0.89
N GLU A 44 -13.93 -6.02 1.62
CA GLU A 44 -13.94 -5.70 3.05
C GLU A 44 -13.65 -6.97 3.89
N PRO A 45 -12.48 -7.07 4.56
CA PRO A 45 -12.06 -8.29 5.26
C PRO A 45 -12.77 -8.55 6.60
N TRP A 46 -13.61 -7.64 7.09
CA TRP A 46 -14.35 -7.77 8.35
C TRP A 46 -15.85 -8.00 8.11
N PRO A 47 -16.41 -9.18 8.48
CA PRO A 47 -17.81 -9.52 8.21
C PRO A 47 -18.85 -8.56 8.79
N GLN A 48 -18.49 -7.84 9.87
CA GLN A 48 -19.38 -6.91 10.55
C GLN A 48 -19.47 -5.54 9.84
N ARG A 49 -18.63 -5.30 8.82
CA ARG A 49 -18.60 -4.04 8.06
C ARG A 49 -19.42 -4.15 6.78
N LEU A 50 -19.76 -3.00 6.21
CA LEU A 50 -20.55 -2.89 4.99
C LEU A 50 -19.76 -3.42 3.78
N GLN A 51 -20.28 -4.46 3.12
CA GLN A 51 -19.67 -5.10 1.95
C GLN A 51 -20.04 -4.44 0.61
N ALA A 52 -20.72 -3.30 0.62
CA ALA A 52 -21.32 -2.69 -0.57
C ALA A 52 -20.32 -2.28 -1.67
N PHE A 53 -19.04 -2.19 -1.33
CA PHE A 53 -17.96 -1.77 -2.23
C PHE A 53 -17.07 -2.92 -2.72
N ASP A 54 -17.36 -4.15 -2.29
CA ASP A 54 -16.63 -5.33 -2.74
C ASP A 54 -16.65 -5.44 -4.26
N GLY A 55 -15.50 -5.79 -4.85
CA GLY A 55 -15.41 -5.99 -6.30
C GLY A 55 -15.34 -4.70 -7.13
N ARG A 56 -15.58 -3.52 -6.53
CA ARG A 56 -15.68 -2.25 -7.28
C ARG A 56 -14.32 -1.61 -7.54
N TYR A 57 -13.42 -1.66 -6.57
CA TYR A 57 -12.16 -0.93 -6.62
C TYR A 57 -10.95 -1.87 -6.76
N ARG A 58 -9.87 -1.33 -7.33
CA ARG A 58 -8.57 -1.97 -7.47
C ARG A 58 -7.64 -1.47 -6.36
N ILE A 59 -6.52 -2.18 -6.18
CA ILE A 59 -5.42 -1.68 -5.37
C ILE A 59 -4.85 -0.41 -6.03
N LEU A 60 -4.58 0.61 -5.22
CA LEU A 60 -3.91 1.84 -5.66
C LEU A 60 -2.42 1.76 -5.34
N ARG A 61 -1.59 2.40 -6.17
CA ARG A 61 -0.25 2.78 -5.72
C ARG A 61 -0.34 3.95 -4.76
N LEU A 62 0.72 4.11 -3.97
CA LEU A 62 0.93 5.30 -3.18
C LEU A 62 0.92 6.59 -4.04
N THR A 63 1.52 6.56 -5.24
CA THR A 63 1.50 7.70 -6.16
C THR A 63 0.07 8.07 -6.59
N ASP A 64 -0.75 7.07 -6.90
CA ASP A 64 -2.14 7.27 -7.31
C ASP A 64 -2.96 7.91 -6.17
N LEU A 65 -2.71 7.48 -4.92
CA LEU A 65 -3.35 8.05 -3.73
C LEU A 65 -2.91 9.50 -3.49
N LEU A 66 -1.62 9.81 -3.65
CA LEU A 66 -1.09 11.17 -3.49
C LEU A 66 -1.68 12.12 -4.55
N ASP A 67 -1.76 11.66 -5.80
CA ASP A 67 -2.34 12.43 -6.91
C ASP A 67 -3.83 12.69 -6.68
N LEU A 68 -4.56 11.69 -6.16
CA LEU A 68 -5.96 11.83 -5.75
C LEU A 68 -6.10 12.86 -4.63
N ALA A 69 -5.28 12.78 -3.58
CA ALA A 69 -5.33 13.72 -2.46
C ALA A 69 -5.06 15.16 -2.90
N GLN A 70 -4.09 15.37 -3.80
CA GLN A 70 -3.79 16.68 -4.37
C GLN A 70 -4.96 17.22 -5.19
N THR A 71 -5.51 16.42 -6.10
CA THR A 71 -6.65 16.78 -6.94
C THR A 71 -7.87 17.16 -6.08
N GLU A 72 -8.15 16.35 -5.08
CA GLU A 72 -9.30 16.53 -4.20
C GLU A 72 -9.12 17.69 -3.21
N SER A 73 -7.87 18.05 -2.90
CA SER A 73 -7.54 19.26 -2.13
C SER A 73 -7.85 20.53 -2.92
N LEU A 74 -7.41 20.59 -4.18
CA LEU A 74 -7.68 21.71 -5.08
C LEU A 74 -9.18 21.88 -5.32
N ARG A 75 -9.88 20.77 -5.59
CA ARG A 75 -11.33 20.79 -5.85
C ARG A 75 -12.16 21.29 -4.66
N ARG A 76 -11.68 21.10 -3.43
CA ARG A 76 -12.38 21.49 -2.19
C ARG A 76 -11.87 22.78 -1.58
N ASP A 77 -10.83 23.39 -2.16
CA ASP A 77 -10.13 24.53 -1.59
C ASP A 77 -9.71 24.30 -0.11
N ARG A 78 -9.22 23.08 0.19
CA ARG A 78 -8.74 22.71 1.52
C ARG A 78 -7.70 21.59 1.44
N PRO A 79 -6.61 21.65 2.22
CA PRO A 79 -5.63 20.57 2.29
C PRO A 79 -6.25 19.23 2.70
N ILE A 80 -5.93 18.16 1.96
CA ILE A 80 -6.13 16.77 2.35
C ILE A 80 -4.75 16.18 2.62
N LEU A 81 -4.50 15.90 3.90
CA LEU A 81 -3.25 15.29 4.34
C LEU A 81 -3.32 13.76 4.20
N VAL A 82 -2.20 13.14 3.85
CA VAL A 82 -2.07 11.68 3.76
C VAL A 82 -1.21 11.19 4.92
N TYR A 83 -1.64 10.12 5.59
CA TYR A 83 -0.93 9.51 6.72
C TYR A 83 -0.55 8.05 6.40
N PRO A 84 0.46 7.82 5.54
CA PRO A 84 0.86 6.47 5.15
C PRO A 84 1.74 5.80 6.23
N GLU A 85 1.55 4.50 6.41
CA GLU A 85 2.37 3.66 7.28
C GLU A 85 3.22 2.69 6.45
N THR A 86 4.53 2.63 6.69
CA THR A 86 5.37 1.58 6.13
C THR A 86 5.20 0.27 6.88
N LYS A 87 5.08 -0.85 6.17
CA LYS A 87 4.86 -2.18 6.76
C LYS A 87 6.06 -3.09 6.58
N HIS A 88 6.71 -3.42 7.69
CA HIS A 88 7.86 -4.33 7.77
C HIS A 88 9.01 -4.04 6.77
N PRO A 89 9.57 -2.81 6.70
CA PRO A 89 10.74 -2.52 5.86
C PRO A 89 11.89 -3.53 5.95
N ALA A 90 12.33 -3.93 7.15
CA ALA A 90 13.42 -4.88 7.32
C ALA A 90 13.13 -6.25 6.68
N TRP A 91 11.89 -6.73 6.76
CA TRP A 91 11.47 -7.99 6.13
C TRP A 91 11.57 -7.91 4.60
N HIS A 92 11.14 -6.79 4.01
CA HIS A 92 11.23 -6.59 2.56
C HIS A 92 12.68 -6.47 2.10
N ARG A 93 13.52 -5.72 2.85
CA ARG A 93 14.96 -5.58 2.57
C ARG A 93 15.68 -6.92 2.61
N ALA A 94 15.39 -7.78 3.60
CA ALA A 94 15.97 -9.13 3.69
C ALA A 94 15.62 -10.02 2.47
N ARG A 95 14.59 -9.67 1.71
CA ARG A 95 14.16 -10.35 0.48
C ARG A 95 14.62 -9.63 -0.80
N GLY A 96 15.50 -8.63 -0.67
CA GLY A 96 16.00 -7.84 -1.79
C GLY A 96 15.03 -6.77 -2.31
N LEU A 97 13.97 -6.47 -1.56
CA LEU A 97 12.94 -5.49 -1.92
C LEU A 97 13.05 -4.24 -1.03
N ASP A 98 14.14 -3.48 -1.14
CA ASP A 98 14.30 -2.26 -0.34
C ASP A 98 13.48 -1.09 -0.89
N PHE A 99 12.19 -1.06 -0.55
CA PHE A 99 11.28 0.00 -0.98
C PHE A 99 11.54 1.34 -0.27
N VAL A 100 12.35 1.37 0.80
CA VAL A 100 12.64 2.62 1.53
C VAL A 100 13.44 3.58 0.66
N ILE A 101 14.32 3.06 -0.19
CA ILE A 101 15.06 3.86 -1.18
C ILE A 101 14.08 4.52 -2.16
N ALA A 102 13.19 3.73 -2.77
CA ALA A 102 12.18 4.23 -3.70
C ALA A 102 11.24 5.26 -3.04
N LEU A 103 10.93 5.05 -1.75
CA LEU A 103 10.11 5.99 -0.97
C LEU A 103 10.84 7.30 -0.68
N SER A 104 12.13 7.24 -0.32
CA SER A 104 12.97 8.43 -0.10
C SER A 104 13.12 9.25 -1.38
N ASP A 105 13.28 8.59 -2.52
CA ASP A 105 13.31 9.20 -3.84
C ASP A 105 11.97 9.89 -4.17
N LEU A 106 10.85 9.19 -3.98
CA LEU A 106 9.51 9.76 -4.16
C LEU A 106 9.31 11.03 -3.30
N CYS A 107 9.73 10.99 -2.03
CA CYS A 107 9.63 12.13 -1.14
C CYS A 107 10.45 13.33 -1.61
N ARG A 108 11.66 13.09 -2.10
CA ARG A 108 12.51 14.15 -2.66
C ARG A 108 11.89 14.74 -3.92
N ASP A 109 11.48 13.88 -4.85
CA ASP A 109 11.03 14.30 -6.19
C ASP A 109 9.68 15.01 -6.16
N ARG A 110 8.82 14.69 -5.18
CA ARG A 110 7.50 15.31 -5.00
C ARG A 110 7.43 16.35 -3.89
N GLY A 111 8.56 16.72 -3.27
CA GLY A 111 8.58 17.71 -2.19
C GLY A 111 7.77 17.29 -0.96
N LEU A 112 7.76 16.00 -0.61
CA LEU A 112 7.02 15.45 0.54
C LEU A 112 7.85 15.42 1.83
N ARG A 113 8.87 16.30 1.92
CA ARG A 113 9.79 16.42 3.05
C ARG A 113 9.54 17.71 3.81
N GLY A 114 9.90 17.71 5.09
CA GLY A 114 9.82 18.88 5.96
C GLY A 114 8.42 19.18 6.53
N PRO A 115 8.31 20.21 7.36
CA PRO A 115 7.13 20.45 8.22
C PRO A 115 5.85 20.84 7.47
N ASN A 116 5.99 21.30 6.22
CA ASN A 116 4.86 21.76 5.40
C ASN A 116 4.40 20.69 4.38
N ALA A 117 5.03 19.52 4.37
CA ALA A 117 4.64 18.44 3.48
C ALA A 117 3.20 17.99 3.80
N PRO A 118 2.36 17.74 2.78
CA PRO A 118 0.99 17.28 3.00
C PRO A 118 0.91 15.79 3.38
N VAL A 119 2.02 15.21 3.86
CA VAL A 119 2.17 13.79 4.17
C VAL A 119 2.84 13.62 5.52
N TRP A 120 2.29 12.73 6.35
CA TRP A 120 2.83 12.37 7.66
C TRP A 120 3.17 10.89 7.68
N TRP A 121 4.46 10.58 7.66
CA TRP A 121 4.94 9.19 7.59
C TRP A 121 4.89 8.51 8.95
N GLN A 122 4.33 7.31 8.98
CA GLN A 122 4.39 6.42 10.12
C GLN A 122 5.25 5.19 9.80
N SER A 123 6.07 4.79 10.76
CA SER A 123 6.81 3.53 10.72
C SER A 123 7.01 3.04 12.14
N PHE A 124 7.04 1.71 12.30
CA PHE A 124 7.51 1.06 13.54
C PHE A 124 9.04 0.87 13.55
N GLU A 125 9.69 1.07 12.40
CA GLU A 125 11.13 0.97 12.22
C GLU A 125 11.71 2.39 12.07
N TRP A 126 12.51 2.83 13.05
CA TRP A 126 12.92 4.23 13.20
C TRP A 126 13.82 4.74 12.06
N ASP A 127 14.71 3.88 11.57
CA ASP A 127 15.67 4.17 10.50
C ASP A 127 14.97 4.59 9.22
N VAL A 128 13.77 4.05 8.97
CA VAL A 128 12.92 4.45 7.85
C VAL A 128 12.47 5.90 8.01
N LEU A 129 12.08 6.34 9.20
CA LEU A 129 11.66 7.73 9.40
C LEU A 129 12.83 8.70 9.19
N ASP A 130 14.04 8.32 9.59
CA ASP A 130 15.23 9.12 9.35
C ASP A 130 15.54 9.24 7.85
N ALA A 131 15.41 8.15 7.10
CA ALA A 131 15.62 8.13 5.65
C ALA A 131 14.59 8.96 4.84
N LEU A 132 13.44 9.29 5.44
CA LEU A 132 12.37 10.08 4.82
C LEU A 132 12.38 11.56 5.20
N ARG A 133 13.31 12.00 6.06
CA ARG A 133 13.46 13.41 6.45
C ARG A 133 13.87 14.32 5.29
#